data_AF-A0A851X5I9-F1
#
_entry.id   AF-A0A851X5I9-F1
#
_cell.length_a   1.000
_cell.length_b   1.000
_cell.length_c   1.000
_cell.angle_alpha   90.00
_cell.angle_beta   90.00
_cell.angle_gamma   90.00
#
_symmetry.space_group_name_H-M   'P 1'
#
loop_
_entity.id
_entity.type
_entity.pdbx_description
1 polymer ?
#
loop_
_entity_poly.entity_id
_entity_poly.type
_entity_poly.pdbx_seq_one_letter_code
_entity_poly.pdbx_strand_id
1 'polypeptide(L)'
;ECPLCLLPQPPEAFPSLASCTHRSCWACLEQYLRLAVSESRVPVSCPHCPAALQPADVHRLLPEPALRDKYEEFLLRRLLVADPGIRWCPAPDCSPSQARFLITWSCAGLGVPREGCGTEFCYHCRQPWHPDGPCAPVPPVPSLATPTAQLAQPEELAHGEALAQAEAEDIKVCPRCSAFIMKINDGSCNRMNCTVCGCLFCWLCLREISDVHFLSPSGCTFWGKRPWSRTRRILWQLGMVLGAPMVISLAAGVAVPVITIGIPIYMGRKVLAGGPGSRRSSLSGCQQCLSVTSSVLLSLFVSPIITALTVGVGVPLMLTYVYGTVVLSLCR
;
A
#
# COMPACT_ATOMS: atom_id res chain seq x y z
N GLU A 1 -23.11 -7.00 -21.57
CA GLU A 1 -22.15 -8.08 -21.24
C GLU A 1 -21.50 -7.80 -19.90
N CYS A 2 -21.09 -8.83 -19.15
CA CYS A 2 -20.39 -8.66 -17.88
C CYS A 2 -18.88 -8.52 -18.11
N PRO A 3 -18.19 -7.51 -17.54
CA PRO A 3 -16.76 -7.30 -17.77
C PRO A 3 -15.84 -8.35 -17.10
N LEU A 4 -16.37 -9.20 -16.21
CA LEU A 4 -15.59 -10.24 -15.51
C LEU A 4 -15.67 -11.61 -16.20
N CYS A 5 -16.87 -12.08 -16.53
CA CYS A 5 -17.04 -13.36 -17.22
C CYS A 5 -17.16 -13.24 -18.75
N LEU A 6 -17.28 -12.02 -19.29
CA LEU A 6 -17.48 -11.73 -20.71
C LEU A 6 -18.75 -12.36 -21.31
N LEU A 7 -19.69 -12.79 -20.47
CA LEU A 7 -20.97 -13.36 -20.90
C LEU A 7 -22.07 -12.30 -20.95
N PRO A 8 -23.02 -12.42 -21.90
CA PRO A 8 -24.27 -11.66 -21.87
C PRO A 8 -25.09 -12.11 -20.65
N GLN A 9 -25.64 -11.13 -19.93
CA GLN A 9 -26.43 -11.34 -18.72
C GLN A 9 -27.62 -10.39 -18.75
N PRO A 10 -28.78 -10.78 -18.20
CA PRO A 10 -29.93 -9.90 -18.13
C PRO A 10 -29.62 -8.66 -17.26
N PRO A 11 -30.27 -7.51 -17.50
CA PRO A 11 -30.02 -6.28 -16.76
C PRO A 11 -30.23 -6.43 -15.24
N GLU A 12 -31.15 -7.31 -14.83
CA GLU A 12 -31.46 -7.63 -13.43
C GLU A 12 -30.30 -8.32 -12.70
N ALA A 13 -29.42 -9.01 -13.43
CA ALA A 13 -28.26 -9.69 -12.85
C ALA A 13 -27.13 -8.73 -12.46
N PHE A 14 -27.27 -7.42 -12.66
CA PHE A 14 -26.26 -6.40 -12.34
C PHE A 14 -26.66 -5.58 -11.11
N PRO A 15 -26.21 -5.95 -9.90
CA PRO A 15 -26.49 -5.17 -8.70
C PRO A 15 -25.81 -3.80 -8.75
N SER A 16 -26.44 -2.81 -8.14
CA SER A 16 -25.85 -1.48 -7.92
C SER A 16 -25.00 -1.47 -6.66
N LEU A 17 -23.75 -1.03 -6.78
CA LEU A 17 -22.84 -0.82 -5.65
C LEU A 17 -22.99 0.60 -5.11
N ALA A 18 -22.95 0.77 -3.79
CA ALA A 18 -23.07 2.09 -3.16
C ALA A 18 -21.79 2.93 -3.29
N SER A 19 -20.62 2.29 -3.43
CA SER A 19 -19.32 2.97 -3.44
C SER A 19 -18.84 3.43 -4.81
N CYS A 20 -19.40 2.91 -5.91
CA CYS A 20 -19.02 3.27 -7.28
C CYS A 20 -20.09 2.91 -8.32
N THR A 21 -19.93 3.38 -9.56
CA THR A 21 -20.88 3.15 -10.67
C THR A 21 -20.56 1.93 -11.54
N HIS A 22 -19.50 1.18 -11.21
CA HIS A 22 -19.11 -0.02 -11.95
C HIS A 22 -20.11 -1.16 -11.75
N ARG A 23 -20.31 -1.95 -12.80
CA ARG A 23 -21.28 -3.04 -12.81
C ARG A 23 -20.61 -4.35 -13.18
N SER A 24 -20.96 -5.42 -12.49
CA SER A 24 -20.56 -6.79 -12.79
C SER A 24 -21.73 -7.69 -12.40
N CYS A 25 -21.88 -8.83 -13.06
CA CYS A 25 -23.01 -9.69 -12.76
C CYS A 25 -22.89 -10.28 -11.35
N TRP A 26 -24.04 -10.62 -10.76
CA TRP A 26 -24.17 -11.14 -9.42
C TRP A 26 -23.24 -12.33 -9.17
N ALA A 27 -23.27 -13.33 -10.05
CA ALA A 27 -22.45 -14.54 -9.93
C ALA A 27 -20.94 -14.23 -9.88
N CYS A 28 -20.45 -13.27 -10.67
CA CYS A 28 -19.04 -12.88 -10.63
C CYS A 28 -18.67 -12.12 -9.35
N LEU A 29 -19.54 -11.23 -8.88
CA LEU A 29 -19.29 -10.49 -7.64
C LEU A 29 -19.33 -11.41 -6.42
N GLU A 30 -20.29 -12.34 -6.39
CA GLU A 30 -20.40 -13.35 -5.35
C GLU A 30 -19.14 -14.23 -5.30
N GLN A 31 -18.70 -14.77 -6.44
CA GLN A 31 -17.48 -15.57 -6.50
C GLN A 31 -16.23 -14.77 -6.11
N TYR A 32 -16.12 -13.53 -6.60
CA TYR A 32 -15.04 -12.62 -6.22
C TYR A 32 -15.00 -12.39 -4.70
N LEU A 33 -16.17 -12.17 -4.09
CA LEU A 33 -16.30 -11.95 -2.65
C LEU A 33 -15.97 -13.20 -1.84
N ARG A 34 -16.42 -14.38 -2.27
CA ARG A 34 -16.04 -15.66 -1.63
C ARG A 34 -14.53 -15.83 -1.58
N LEU A 35 -13.85 -15.62 -2.71
CA LEU A 35 -12.39 -15.70 -2.82
C LEU A 35 -11.69 -14.61 -2.00
N ALA A 36 -12.23 -13.40 -1.97
CA ALA A 36 -11.66 -12.31 -1.20
C ALA A 36 -11.73 -12.60 0.31
N VAL A 37 -12.88 -13.06 0.80
CA VAL A 37 -13.08 -13.38 2.21
C VAL A 37 -12.31 -14.64 2.61
N SER A 38 -12.31 -15.70 1.79
CA SER A 38 -11.57 -16.94 2.10
C SER A 38 -10.06 -16.70 2.22
N GLU A 39 -9.52 -15.78 1.42
CA GLU A 39 -8.11 -15.40 1.44
C GLU A 39 -7.82 -14.22 2.39
N SER A 40 -8.76 -13.87 3.29
CA SER A 40 -8.63 -12.79 4.30
C SER A 40 -8.36 -11.39 3.72
N ARG A 41 -8.73 -11.13 2.45
CA ARG A 41 -8.53 -9.84 1.78
C ARG A 41 -9.66 -8.86 2.11
N VAL A 42 -9.69 -8.37 3.34
CA VAL A 42 -10.72 -7.43 3.85
C VAL A 42 -10.06 -6.12 4.29
N PRO A 43 -10.57 -4.91 3.95
CA PRO A 43 -11.81 -4.66 3.22
C PRO A 43 -11.66 -5.00 1.74
N VAL A 44 -12.76 -5.48 1.15
CA VAL A 44 -12.81 -5.86 -0.26
C VAL A 44 -13.05 -4.60 -1.10
N SER A 45 -12.26 -4.40 -2.16
CA SER A 45 -12.44 -3.30 -3.12
C SER A 45 -13.33 -3.72 -4.29
N CYS A 46 -13.83 -2.75 -5.04
CA CYS A 46 -14.47 -3.00 -6.33
C CYS A 46 -13.47 -3.68 -7.29
N PRO A 47 -13.88 -4.66 -8.11
CA PRO A 47 -12.99 -5.30 -9.09
C PRO A 47 -12.47 -4.34 -10.18
N HIS A 48 -13.11 -3.18 -10.36
CA HIS A 48 -12.76 -2.21 -11.42
C HIS A 48 -12.08 -0.94 -10.89
N CYS A 49 -12.11 -0.70 -9.58
CA CYS A 49 -11.59 0.55 -9.01
C CYS A 49 -11.16 0.38 -7.54
N PRO A 50 -10.33 1.30 -7.00
CA PRO A 50 -9.82 1.15 -5.65
C PRO A 50 -10.87 1.37 -4.54
N ALA A 51 -12.10 1.77 -4.88
CA ALA A 51 -13.15 2.04 -3.90
C ALA A 51 -13.49 0.77 -3.09
N ALA A 52 -13.50 0.88 -1.76
CA ALA A 52 -13.93 -0.20 -0.88
C ALA A 52 -15.43 -0.48 -1.04
N LEU A 53 -15.83 -1.74 -1.03
CA LEU A 53 -17.23 -2.14 -0.98
C LEU A 53 -17.78 -1.86 0.41
N GLN A 54 -19.01 -1.34 0.45
CA GLN A 54 -19.71 -1.12 1.71
C GLN A 54 -20.07 -2.46 2.35
N PRO A 55 -19.96 -2.62 3.68
CA PRO A 55 -20.35 -3.85 4.37
C PRO A 55 -21.76 -4.32 3.98
N ALA A 56 -22.72 -3.39 3.87
CA ALA A 56 -24.09 -3.70 3.45
C ALA A 56 -24.16 -4.36 2.05
N ASP A 57 -23.34 -3.90 1.10
CA ASP A 57 -23.24 -4.52 -0.23
C ASP A 57 -22.65 -5.92 -0.13
N VAL A 58 -21.63 -6.11 0.71
CA VAL A 58 -20.98 -7.41 0.96
C VAL A 58 -21.98 -8.40 1.58
N HIS A 59 -22.73 -8.01 2.61
CA HIS A 59 -23.75 -8.88 3.23
C HIS A 59 -24.89 -9.26 2.28
N ARG A 60 -25.24 -8.35 1.36
CA ARG A 60 -26.26 -8.59 0.35
C ARG A 60 -25.76 -9.56 -0.73
N LEU A 61 -24.48 -9.45 -1.13
CA LEU A 61 -23.87 -10.24 -2.19
C LEU A 61 -23.33 -11.60 -1.73
N LEU A 62 -23.04 -11.79 -0.44
CA LEU A 62 -22.73 -13.12 0.12
C LEU A 62 -23.97 -13.74 0.78
N PRO A 63 -24.53 -14.83 0.22
CA PRO A 63 -25.62 -15.55 0.86
C PRO A 63 -25.16 -16.40 2.04
N GLU A 64 -23.91 -16.90 2.06
CA GLU A 64 -23.43 -17.78 3.13
C GLU A 64 -23.24 -17.04 4.47
N PRO A 65 -23.93 -17.45 5.56
CA PRO A 65 -23.73 -16.83 6.87
C PRO A 65 -22.30 -17.00 7.38
N ALA A 66 -21.71 -18.19 7.25
CA ALA A 66 -20.36 -18.47 7.73
C ALA A 66 -19.27 -17.59 7.08
N LEU A 67 -19.44 -17.18 5.81
CA LEU A 67 -18.51 -16.25 5.16
C LEU A 67 -18.76 -14.80 5.59
N ARG A 68 -20.01 -14.43 5.88
CA ARG A 68 -20.33 -13.11 6.44
C ARG A 68 -19.72 -12.93 7.82
N ASP A 69 -19.80 -13.95 8.68
CA ASP A 69 -19.18 -13.94 10.01
C ASP A 69 -17.65 -13.78 9.90
N LYS A 70 -17.01 -14.52 8.97
CA LYS A 70 -15.57 -14.37 8.69
C LYS A 70 -15.21 -12.98 8.18
N TYR A 71 -16.04 -12.40 7.30
CA TYR A 71 -15.83 -11.05 6.80
C TYR A 71 -15.87 -10.02 7.93
N GLU A 72 -16.86 -10.10 8.82
CA GLU A 72 -16.98 -9.23 9.99
C GLU A 72 -15.79 -9.40 10.94
N GLU A 73 -15.38 -10.64 11.20
CA GLU A 73 -14.21 -10.95 12.03
C GLU A 73 -12.92 -10.34 11.44
N PHE A 74 -12.67 -10.54 10.14
CA PHE A 74 -11.48 -9.98 9.49
C PHE A 74 -11.52 -8.45 9.42
N LEU A 75 -12.70 -7.87 9.21
CA LEU A 75 -12.89 -6.42 9.21
C LEU A 75 -12.58 -5.84 10.59
N LEU A 76 -13.19 -6.41 11.64
CA LEU A 76 -12.94 -6.03 13.03
C LEU A 76 -11.46 -6.19 13.36
N ARG A 77 -10.85 -7.31 12.96
CA ARG A 77 -9.43 -7.57 13.18
C ARG A 77 -8.56 -6.46 12.62
N ARG A 78 -8.83 -6.05 11.38
CA ARG A 78 -8.07 -5.00 10.71
C ARG A 78 -8.25 -3.63 11.35
N LEU A 79 -9.45 -3.32 11.84
CA LEU A 79 -9.73 -2.06 12.54
C LEU A 79 -8.98 -1.97 13.88
N LEU A 80 -8.97 -3.05 14.65
CA LEU A 80 -8.39 -3.07 15.99
C LEU A 80 -6.86 -3.14 15.98
N VAL A 81 -6.23 -3.65 14.92
CA VAL A 81 -4.76 -3.62 14.78
C VAL A 81 -4.22 -2.19 14.72
N ALA A 82 -5.06 -1.19 14.42
CA ALA A 82 -4.66 0.21 14.49
C ALA A 82 -4.45 0.71 15.94
N ASP A 83 -5.06 0.05 16.93
CA ASP A 83 -4.93 0.43 18.34
C ASP A 83 -3.63 -0.15 18.95
N PRO A 84 -2.69 0.68 19.41
CA PRO A 84 -1.46 0.21 20.02
C PRO A 84 -1.67 -0.57 21.33
N GLY A 85 -2.84 -0.44 21.96
CA GLY A 85 -3.25 -1.15 23.17
C GLY A 85 -3.79 -2.57 22.92
N ILE A 86 -4.11 -2.92 21.68
CA ILE A 86 -4.79 -4.18 21.37
C ILE A 86 -3.81 -5.23 20.85
N ARG A 87 -3.91 -6.46 21.36
CA ARG A 87 -3.15 -7.62 20.88
C ARG A 87 -4.08 -8.78 20.59
N TRP A 88 -3.76 -9.53 19.54
CA TRP A 88 -4.44 -10.76 19.18
C TRP A 88 -3.86 -11.94 19.95
N CYS A 89 -4.73 -12.83 20.43
CA CYS A 89 -4.28 -14.12 20.94
C CYS A 89 -3.59 -14.90 19.80
N PRO A 90 -2.38 -15.45 20.03
CA PRO A 90 -1.67 -16.22 19.01
C PRO A 90 -2.24 -17.63 18.81
N ALA A 91 -3.13 -18.09 19.70
CA ALA A 91 -3.73 -19.42 19.58
C ALA A 91 -4.58 -19.55 18.30
N PRO A 92 -4.45 -20.68 17.57
CA PRO A 92 -5.31 -20.94 16.42
C PRO A 92 -6.79 -20.96 16.84
N ASP A 93 -7.67 -20.49 15.96
CA ASP A 93 -9.13 -20.48 16.14
C ASP A 93 -9.66 -19.68 17.34
N CYS A 94 -8.85 -18.76 17.88
CA CYS A 94 -9.29 -17.80 18.89
C CYS A 94 -9.96 -16.58 18.22
N SER A 95 -11.27 -16.70 17.92
CA SER A 95 -12.05 -15.64 17.26
C SER A 95 -12.40 -14.46 18.19
N PRO A 96 -12.33 -13.20 17.73
CA PRO A 96 -12.68 -12.00 18.50
C PRO A 96 -14.15 -11.92 18.92
N SER A 97 -15.07 -12.57 18.19
CA SER A 97 -16.49 -12.59 18.54
C SER A 97 -16.78 -13.24 19.90
N GLN A 98 -15.83 -13.99 20.46
CA GLN A 98 -15.90 -14.57 21.81
C GLN A 98 -14.75 -14.12 22.73
N ALA A 99 -13.73 -13.44 22.20
CA ALA A 99 -12.66 -12.87 23.01
C ALA A 99 -13.06 -11.46 23.45
N ARG A 100 -13.48 -11.34 24.72
CA ARG A 100 -13.48 -10.04 25.40
C ARG A 100 -12.08 -9.44 25.25
N PHE A 101 -12.02 -8.31 24.57
CA PHE A 101 -10.85 -7.47 24.36
C PHE A 101 -9.95 -7.45 25.60
N LEU A 102 -8.71 -7.94 25.46
CA LEU A 102 -7.70 -7.82 26.50
C LEU A 102 -7.28 -6.35 26.61
N ILE A 103 -7.87 -5.66 27.58
CA ILE A 103 -7.31 -4.44 28.16
C ILE A 103 -6.86 -4.84 29.56
N THR A 104 -5.55 -4.84 29.82
CA THR A 104 -4.95 -4.08 30.92
C THR A 104 -3.42 -4.07 30.82
N TRP A 105 -2.89 -2.92 31.24
CA TRP A 105 -1.49 -2.54 31.33
C TRP A 105 -0.87 -3.15 32.59
N SER A 106 -0.37 -4.38 32.52
CA SER A 106 0.60 -4.87 33.53
C SER A 106 1.21 -6.21 33.16
N CYS A 107 2.54 -6.32 33.34
CA CYS A 107 3.34 -7.54 33.23
C CYS A 107 3.07 -8.52 34.39
N ALA A 108 1.81 -8.77 34.74
CA ALA A 108 1.42 -9.83 35.66
C ALA A 108 0.51 -10.77 34.89
N GLY A 109 0.83 -12.07 34.88
CA GLY A 109 0.16 -13.12 34.08
C GLY A 109 -1.30 -12.81 33.80
N LEU A 110 -1.59 -12.34 32.58
CA LEU A 110 -2.94 -12.02 32.15
C LEU A 110 -3.61 -13.30 31.69
N GLY A 111 -4.18 -14.03 32.64
CA GLY A 111 -5.20 -15.03 32.37
C GLY A 111 -6.57 -14.37 32.29
N VAL A 112 -7.09 -14.16 31.07
CA VAL A 112 -8.42 -14.67 30.71
C VAL A 112 -8.36 -15.09 29.24
N PRO A 113 -7.98 -16.36 28.98
CA PRO A 113 -8.38 -17.00 27.74
C PRO A 113 -9.92 -17.14 27.76
N ARG A 114 -10.54 -17.24 26.59
CA ARG A 114 -11.86 -17.90 26.43
C ARG A 114 -11.96 -19.08 27.42
N GLU A 115 -13.12 -19.37 28.00
CA GLU A 115 -13.27 -20.63 28.75
C GLU A 115 -12.74 -21.78 27.87
N GLY A 116 -11.57 -22.33 28.22
CA GLY A 116 -10.86 -23.36 27.45
C GLY A 116 -9.63 -22.97 26.60
N CYS A 117 -9.27 -21.69 26.38
CA CYS A 117 -8.10 -21.35 25.51
C CYS A 117 -6.73 -21.43 26.23
N GLY A 118 -6.66 -21.24 27.55
CA GLY A 118 -5.47 -21.46 28.39
C GLY A 118 -4.16 -20.75 28.01
N THR A 119 -4.11 -19.97 26.94
CA THR A 119 -2.85 -19.57 26.30
C THR A 119 -2.31 -18.28 26.92
N GLU A 120 -1.16 -18.37 27.56
CA GLU A 120 -0.43 -17.23 28.13
C GLU A 120 0.67 -16.78 27.16
N PHE A 121 0.69 -15.49 26.83
CA PHE A 121 1.70 -14.91 25.94
C PHE A 121 2.15 -13.53 26.42
N CYS A 122 3.38 -13.16 26.07
CA CYS A 122 3.93 -11.86 26.39
C CYS A 122 3.32 -10.77 25.49
N TYR A 123 2.76 -9.72 26.12
CA TYR A 123 2.15 -8.58 25.44
C TYR A 123 3.11 -7.82 24.50
N HIS A 124 4.40 -7.79 24.84
CA HIS A 124 5.42 -7.05 24.10
C HIS A 124 5.99 -7.84 22.91
N CYS A 125 6.42 -9.09 23.12
CA CYS A 125 7.08 -9.89 22.08
C CYS A 125 6.16 -10.90 21.37
N ARG A 126 4.93 -11.11 21.88
CA ARG A 126 3.94 -12.06 21.34
C ARG A 126 4.40 -13.53 21.36
N GLN A 127 5.44 -13.85 22.14
CA GLN A 127 5.91 -15.21 22.39
C GLN A 127 5.20 -15.81 23.60
N PRO A 128 5.31 -17.14 23.85
CA PRO A 128 4.84 -17.74 25.10
C PRO A 128 5.31 -16.93 26.31
N TRP A 129 4.45 -16.85 27.33
CA TRP A 129 4.74 -16.06 28.52
C TRP A 129 6.06 -16.52 29.15
N HIS A 130 6.91 -15.54 29.50
CA HIS A 130 8.23 -15.80 30.08
C HIS A 130 8.39 -14.97 31.38
N PRO A 131 8.82 -15.60 32.49
CA PRO A 131 8.85 -14.97 33.80
C PRO A 131 9.97 -13.93 33.98
N ASP A 132 11.09 -14.05 33.25
CA ASP A 132 12.29 -13.26 33.55
C ASP A 132 12.96 -12.69 32.28
N GLY A 133 13.25 -11.38 32.31
CA GLY A 133 14.15 -10.69 31.38
C GLY A 133 13.49 -9.86 30.26
N PRO A 134 14.25 -8.94 29.63
CA PRO A 134 13.80 -8.22 28.44
C PRO A 134 13.46 -9.21 27.33
N CYS A 135 12.41 -8.91 26.56
CA CYS A 135 12.00 -9.72 25.41
C CYS A 135 13.21 -10.00 24.50
N ALA A 136 13.59 -11.27 24.37
CA ALA A 136 14.62 -11.65 23.42
C ALA A 136 14.16 -11.27 22.00
N PRO A 137 15.06 -10.73 21.14
CA PRO A 137 14.73 -10.50 19.74
C PRO A 137 14.30 -11.82 19.10
N VAL A 138 13.17 -11.79 18.39
CA VAL A 138 12.59 -12.95 17.71
C VAL A 138 13.67 -13.59 16.82
N PRO A 139 14.13 -14.83 17.12
CA PRO A 139 14.97 -15.56 16.19
C PRO A 139 14.17 -15.78 14.89
N PRO A 140 14.81 -15.80 13.71
CA PRO A 140 14.15 -16.30 12.51
C PRO A 140 13.60 -17.69 12.82
N VAL A 141 12.29 -17.84 12.69
CA VAL A 141 11.54 -19.02 13.14
C VAL A 141 12.08 -20.27 12.44
N PRO A 142 12.54 -21.31 13.18
CA PRO A 142 12.64 -22.65 12.64
C PRO A 142 11.21 -23.14 12.38
N SER A 143 10.99 -23.66 11.18
CA SER A 143 9.76 -24.22 10.63
C SER A 143 8.84 -24.91 11.65
N LEU A 144 7.53 -24.72 11.47
CA LEU A 144 6.52 -25.67 11.90
C LEU A 144 6.75 -26.99 11.14
N ALA A 145 7.64 -27.83 11.66
CA ALA A 145 7.79 -29.22 11.27
C ALA A 145 7.83 -30.06 12.54
N THR A 146 6.70 -30.71 12.82
CA THR A 146 6.51 -32.01 13.49
C THR A 146 7.28 -32.29 14.80
N PRO A 147 6.59 -32.54 15.94
CA PRO A 147 7.23 -32.98 17.18
C PRO A 147 7.53 -34.49 17.14
N THR A 148 8.46 -34.95 16.31
CA THR A 148 9.06 -36.30 16.42
C THR A 148 10.38 -36.35 15.69
N ALA A 149 11.48 -36.03 16.39
CA ALA A 149 12.82 -36.54 16.07
C ALA A 149 13.78 -36.19 17.22
N GLN A 150 13.61 -36.85 18.37
CA GLN A 150 14.78 -37.15 19.19
C GLN A 150 15.50 -38.32 18.49
N LEU A 151 16.82 -38.18 18.35
CA LEU A 151 17.79 -39.11 17.74
C LEU A 151 17.92 -39.11 16.20
N ALA A 152 18.85 -38.29 15.68
CA ALA A 152 19.81 -38.72 14.64
C ALA A 152 20.96 -37.70 14.44
N GLN A 153 22.17 -38.23 14.66
CA GLN A 153 23.55 -37.94 14.21
C GLN A 153 24.04 -36.55 13.69
N PRO A 154 25.33 -36.20 13.89
CA PRO A 154 25.87 -34.82 13.78
C PRO A 154 26.30 -34.34 12.38
N GLU A 155 26.09 -35.09 11.30
CA GLU A 155 26.77 -34.85 10.01
C GLU A 155 25.88 -34.24 8.90
N GLU A 156 24.55 -34.17 9.09
CA GLU A 156 23.58 -33.60 8.13
C GLU A 156 23.22 -32.12 8.38
N LEU A 157 23.87 -31.45 9.34
CA LEU A 157 23.52 -30.07 9.74
C LEU A 157 23.81 -29.04 8.64
N ALA A 158 24.90 -29.19 7.87
CA ALA A 158 25.32 -28.16 6.91
C ALA A 158 24.44 -28.05 5.65
N HIS A 159 23.76 -29.13 5.24
CA HIS A 159 22.86 -29.12 4.07
C HIS A 159 21.42 -28.70 4.44
N GLY A 160 20.96 -29.08 5.65
CA GLY A 160 19.68 -28.63 6.20
C GLY A 160 19.67 -27.14 6.53
N GLU A 161 20.78 -26.60 7.02
CA GLU A 161 20.94 -25.16 7.31
C GLU A 161 20.86 -24.29 6.05
N ALA A 162 21.41 -24.74 4.92
CA ALA A 162 21.36 -24.01 3.65
C ALA A 162 19.94 -24.02 3.03
N LEU A 163 19.21 -25.13 3.15
CA LEU A 163 17.82 -25.23 2.72
C LEU A 163 16.89 -24.40 3.62
N ALA A 164 17.09 -24.47 4.94
CA ALA A 164 16.35 -23.68 5.92
C ALA A 164 16.62 -22.18 5.79
N GLN A 165 17.84 -21.75 5.42
CA GLN A 165 18.15 -20.36 5.10
C GLN A 165 17.50 -19.88 3.80
N ALA A 166 17.42 -20.76 2.78
CA ALA A 166 16.72 -20.45 1.54
C ALA A 166 15.19 -20.30 1.75
N GLU A 167 14.59 -21.16 2.59
CA GLU A 167 13.17 -21.06 2.97
C GLU A 167 12.89 -19.86 3.89
N ALA A 168 13.84 -19.48 4.74
CA ALA A 168 13.73 -18.31 5.61
C ALA A 168 13.80 -16.97 4.85
N GLU A 169 14.41 -16.92 3.65
CA GLU A 169 14.34 -15.72 2.80
C GLU A 169 12.94 -15.51 2.18
N ASP A 170 12.14 -16.58 2.07
CA ASP A 170 10.82 -16.57 1.45
C ASP A 170 9.71 -16.19 2.44
N ILE A 171 9.93 -16.34 3.76
CA ILE A 171 8.94 -16.04 4.81
C ILE A 171 9.45 -14.92 5.74
N LYS A 172 8.72 -13.80 5.80
CA LYS A 172 9.00 -12.68 6.72
C LYS A 172 7.74 -12.22 7.44
N VAL A 173 7.90 -11.42 8.48
CA VAL A 173 6.77 -10.94 9.31
C VAL A 173 6.33 -9.52 8.94
N CYS A 174 5.01 -9.22 8.93
CA CYS A 174 4.56 -7.81 8.79
C CYS A 174 5.03 -7.00 10.02
N PRO A 175 5.58 -5.79 9.83
CA PRO A 175 6.08 -4.97 10.93
C PRO A 175 4.99 -4.52 11.92
N ARG A 176 3.74 -4.47 11.48
CA ARG A 176 2.60 -4.05 12.30
C ARG A 176 2.04 -5.18 13.15
N CYS A 177 1.55 -6.25 12.49
CA CYS A 177 0.84 -7.33 13.16
C CYS A 177 1.66 -8.61 13.40
N SER A 178 2.87 -8.71 12.83
CA SER A 178 3.72 -9.91 12.83
C SER A 178 3.10 -11.16 12.21
N ALA A 179 2.07 -11.00 11.38
CA ALA A 179 1.63 -12.09 10.51
C ALA A 179 2.78 -12.53 9.60
N PHE A 180 2.95 -13.84 9.44
CA PHE A 180 3.88 -14.43 8.48
C PHE A 180 3.39 -14.15 7.06
N ILE A 181 4.29 -13.69 6.22
CA ILE A 181 4.07 -13.29 4.83
C ILE A 181 5.10 -14.02 3.99
N MET A 182 4.62 -14.76 2.99
CA MET A 182 5.47 -15.40 2.01
C MET A 182 5.55 -14.54 0.74
N LYS A 183 6.74 -14.43 0.14
CA LYS A 183 6.95 -13.78 -1.15
C LYS A 183 7.79 -14.68 -2.05
N ILE A 184 7.39 -14.83 -3.30
CA ILE A 184 8.23 -15.43 -4.33
C ILE A 184 9.41 -14.47 -4.61
N ASN A 185 10.63 -14.92 -4.37
CA ASN A 185 11.85 -14.12 -4.53
C ASN A 185 12.38 -14.11 -5.98
N ASP A 186 11.51 -13.79 -6.94
CA ASP A 186 11.79 -13.64 -8.38
C ASP A 186 12.36 -12.26 -8.76
N GLY A 187 12.44 -11.33 -7.80
CA GLY A 187 12.84 -9.94 -8.04
C GLY A 187 11.65 -9.01 -8.34
N SER A 188 10.43 -9.48 -8.15
CA SER A 188 9.19 -8.71 -8.19
C SER A 188 9.13 -7.60 -7.14
N CYS A 189 8.06 -6.80 -7.20
CA CYS A 189 7.82 -5.62 -6.39
C CYS A 189 8.09 -5.85 -4.89
N ASN A 190 8.86 -4.95 -4.28
CA ASN A 190 9.17 -4.98 -2.85
C ASN A 190 8.17 -4.22 -1.97
N ARG A 191 7.16 -3.58 -2.57
CA ARG A 191 6.01 -3.01 -1.86
C ARG A 191 5.00 -4.11 -1.59
N MET A 192 5.01 -4.63 -0.37
CA MET A 192 4.08 -5.67 0.06
C MET A 192 2.90 -5.09 0.82
N ASN A 193 1.79 -5.82 0.78
CA ASN A 193 0.57 -5.53 1.53
C ASN A 193 0.28 -6.72 2.43
N CYS A 194 0.20 -6.51 3.75
CA CYS A 194 -0.18 -7.55 4.68
C CYS A 194 -1.68 -7.86 4.54
N THR A 195 -2.03 -9.12 4.27
CA THR A 195 -3.42 -9.56 4.16
C THR A 195 -4.20 -9.42 5.47
N VAL A 196 -3.52 -9.61 6.62
CA VAL A 196 -4.17 -9.59 7.94
C VAL A 196 -4.51 -8.18 8.42
N CYS A 197 -3.58 -7.22 8.32
CA CYS A 197 -3.78 -5.86 8.86
C CYS A 197 -3.78 -4.75 7.80
N GLY A 198 -3.46 -5.06 6.55
CA GLY A 198 -3.38 -4.07 5.49
C GLY A 198 -2.16 -3.16 5.52
N CYS A 199 -1.18 -3.42 6.42
CA CYS A 199 0.07 -2.66 6.48
C CYS A 199 0.75 -2.71 5.10
N LEU A 200 1.07 -1.55 4.51
CA LEU A 200 1.98 -1.48 3.36
C LEU A 200 3.40 -1.43 3.91
N PHE A 201 4.24 -2.38 3.53
CA PHE A 201 5.60 -2.50 4.05
C PHE A 201 6.60 -2.95 2.99
N CYS A 202 7.87 -2.62 3.23
CA CYS A 202 8.96 -2.98 2.33
C CYS A 202 9.49 -4.37 2.67
N TRP A 203 9.53 -5.28 1.68
CA TRP A 203 10.07 -6.64 1.86
C TRP A 203 11.56 -6.66 2.24
N LEU A 204 12.33 -5.65 1.81
CA LEU A 204 13.77 -5.60 2.02
C LEU A 204 14.14 -5.16 3.44
N CYS A 205 13.46 -4.16 3.99
CA CYS A 205 13.79 -3.60 5.29
C CYS A 205 12.76 -3.86 6.39
N LEU A 206 11.63 -4.48 6.06
CA LEU A 206 10.54 -4.79 6.99
C LEU A 206 10.05 -3.58 7.78
N ARG A 207 9.92 -2.43 7.09
CA ARG A 207 9.33 -1.21 7.65
C ARG A 207 8.09 -0.82 6.86
N GLU A 208 7.18 -0.12 7.53
CA GLU A 208 6.03 0.48 6.87
C GLU A 208 6.49 1.49 5.81
N ILE A 209 5.85 1.42 4.63
CA ILE A 209 6.18 2.27 3.49
C ILE A 209 5.44 3.60 3.63
N SER A 210 6.20 4.69 3.58
CA SER A 210 5.68 6.02 3.25
C SER A 210 5.75 6.26 1.74
N ASP A 211 5.03 7.26 1.23
CA ASP A 211 5.00 7.60 -0.21
C ASP A 211 6.40 7.88 -0.80
N VAL A 212 7.35 8.26 0.06
CA VAL A 212 8.73 8.54 -0.30
C VAL A 212 9.72 7.42 0.02
N HIS A 213 9.29 6.23 0.48
CA HIS A 213 10.22 5.18 0.94
C HIS A 213 11.25 4.74 -0.12
N PHE A 214 10.80 4.52 -1.34
CA PHE A 214 11.64 4.10 -2.48
C PHE A 214 12.30 5.28 -3.22
N LEU A 215 11.85 6.51 -2.93
CA LEU A 215 12.45 7.76 -3.38
C LEU A 215 13.52 8.27 -2.40
N SER A 216 13.42 7.80 -1.15
CA SER A 216 14.30 8.14 -0.04
C SER A 216 15.59 7.31 -0.13
N PRO A 217 16.72 7.86 0.34
CA PRO A 217 18.03 7.19 0.40
C PRO A 217 18.09 5.95 1.31
N SER A 218 16.94 5.41 1.74
CA SER A 218 16.79 4.13 2.44
C SER A 218 17.51 2.97 1.76
N GLY A 219 17.81 3.11 0.45
CA GLY A 219 18.51 2.17 -0.43
C GLY A 219 17.77 0.86 -0.65
N CYS A 220 16.47 0.84 -0.31
CA CYS A 220 15.57 -0.22 -0.72
C CYS A 220 15.10 0.06 -2.16
N THR A 221 15.22 -0.93 -3.04
CA THR A 221 14.76 -0.80 -4.42
C THR A 221 13.31 -1.22 -4.55
N PHE A 222 12.59 -0.60 -5.48
CA PHE A 222 11.22 -1.00 -5.80
C PHE A 222 11.19 -2.42 -6.41
N TRP A 223 12.18 -2.74 -7.24
CA TRP A 223 12.37 -4.03 -7.91
C TRP A 223 13.70 -4.67 -7.49
N GLY A 224 13.78 -6.00 -7.52
CA GLY A 224 15.00 -6.76 -7.24
C GLY A 224 15.05 -7.40 -5.86
N LYS A 225 16.06 -8.23 -5.62
CA LYS A 225 16.12 -9.14 -4.46
C LYS A 225 16.81 -8.56 -3.22
N ARG A 226 17.69 -7.57 -3.41
CA ARG A 226 18.55 -7.04 -2.33
C ARG A 226 18.54 -5.52 -2.33
N PRO A 227 18.66 -4.88 -1.16
CA PRO A 227 18.89 -3.44 -1.09
C PRO A 227 20.24 -3.09 -1.72
N TRP A 228 20.41 -1.82 -2.10
CA TRP A 228 21.68 -1.33 -2.60
C TRP A 228 22.78 -1.48 -1.56
N SER A 229 23.96 -1.93 -2.03
CA SER A 229 25.18 -1.93 -1.24
C SER A 229 25.51 -0.51 -0.79
N ARG A 230 26.22 -0.38 0.34
CA ARG A 230 26.60 0.93 0.91
C ARG A 230 27.33 1.80 -0.12
N THR A 231 28.29 1.24 -0.86
CA THR A 231 29.05 1.96 -1.89
C THR A 231 28.15 2.45 -3.02
N ARG A 232 27.23 1.62 -3.52
CA ARG A 232 26.31 2.00 -4.60
C ARG A 232 25.33 3.07 -4.14
N ARG A 233 24.86 2.97 -2.89
CA ARG A 233 24.01 3.99 -2.26
C ARG A 233 24.71 5.33 -2.17
N ILE A 234 25.92 5.37 -1.60
CA ILE A 234 26.72 6.58 -1.46
C ILE A 234 27.02 7.19 -2.83
N LEU A 235 27.47 6.38 -3.80
CA LEU A 235 27.77 6.85 -5.15
C LEU A 235 26.55 7.52 -5.81
N TRP A 236 25.38 6.90 -5.68
CA TRP A 236 24.15 7.46 -6.25
C TRP A 236 23.69 8.72 -5.51
N GLN A 237 23.78 8.76 -4.18
CA GLN A 237 23.46 9.96 -3.39
C GLN A 237 24.40 11.12 -3.75
N LEU A 238 25.70 10.88 -3.87
CA LEU A 238 26.67 11.88 -4.33
C LEU A 238 26.34 12.35 -5.75
N GLY A 239 26.02 11.43 -6.66
CA GLY A 239 25.58 11.76 -8.01
C GLY A 239 24.33 12.64 -8.03
N MET A 240 23.34 12.35 -7.18
CA MET A 240 22.13 13.18 -7.04
C MET A 240 22.44 14.57 -6.48
N VAL A 241 23.28 14.67 -5.44
CA VAL A 241 23.65 15.95 -4.81
C VAL A 241 24.45 16.85 -5.78
N LEU A 242 25.37 16.26 -6.54
CA LEU A 242 26.18 16.98 -7.53
C LEU A 242 25.39 17.31 -8.80
N GLY A 243 24.53 16.39 -9.24
CA GLY A 243 23.75 16.53 -10.47
C GLY A 243 22.48 17.38 -10.32
N ALA A 244 21.92 17.50 -9.11
CA ALA A 244 20.64 18.18 -8.88
C ALA A 244 20.63 19.64 -9.37
N PRO A 245 21.63 20.50 -9.11
CA PRO A 245 21.62 21.88 -9.60
C PRO A 245 21.53 21.98 -11.12
N MET A 246 22.28 21.12 -11.81
CA MET A 246 22.30 21.08 -13.27
C MET A 246 20.95 20.59 -13.82
N VAL A 247 20.43 19.48 -13.28
CA VAL A 247 19.15 18.89 -13.73
C VAL A 247 17.98 19.82 -13.43
N ILE A 248 17.93 20.42 -12.24
CA ILE A 248 16.86 21.35 -11.84
C ILE A 248 16.92 22.62 -12.70
N SER A 249 18.11 23.17 -12.96
CA SER A 249 18.26 24.35 -13.82
C SER A 249 17.84 24.07 -15.26
N LEU A 250 18.23 22.92 -15.81
CA LEU A 250 17.82 22.51 -17.16
C LEU A 250 16.29 22.30 -17.24
N ALA A 251 15.72 21.60 -16.26
CA ALA A 251 14.29 21.35 -16.19
C ALA A 251 13.49 22.66 -16.06
N ALA A 252 13.93 23.58 -15.20
CA ALA A 252 13.32 24.91 -15.09
C ALA A 252 13.47 25.70 -16.40
N GLY A 253 14.64 25.66 -17.05
CA GLY A 253 14.90 26.31 -18.32
C GLY A 253 14.00 25.83 -19.46
N VAL A 254 13.58 24.56 -19.45
CA VAL A 254 12.61 24.00 -20.42
C VAL A 254 11.16 24.26 -19.98
N ALA A 255 10.85 24.12 -18.69
CA ALA A 255 9.49 24.30 -18.18
C ALA A 255 8.98 25.73 -18.35
N VAL A 256 9.84 26.73 -18.11
CA VAL A 256 9.50 28.16 -18.25
C VAL A 256 8.90 28.48 -19.62
N PRO A 257 9.58 28.26 -20.76
CA PRO A 257 9.04 28.55 -22.08
C PRO A 257 7.83 27.69 -22.44
N VAL A 258 7.80 26.41 -22.01
CA VAL A 258 6.65 25.53 -22.24
C VAL A 258 5.38 26.07 -21.56
N ILE A 259 5.50 26.59 -20.33
CA ILE A 259 4.37 27.14 -19.59
C ILE A 259 4.01 28.52 -20.15
N THR A 260 4.99 29.42 -20.32
CA THR A 260 4.71 30.82 -20.72
C THR A 260 4.15 30.93 -22.13
N ILE A 261 4.67 30.14 -23.08
CA ILE A 261 4.27 30.17 -24.49
C ILE A 261 3.22 29.10 -24.79
N GLY A 262 3.36 27.90 -24.21
CA GLY A 262 2.47 26.77 -24.51
C GLY A 262 1.05 26.94 -23.98
N ILE A 263 0.86 27.53 -22.79
CA ILE A 263 -0.49 27.76 -22.24
C ILE A 263 -1.33 28.68 -23.13
N PRO A 264 -0.82 29.86 -23.59
CA PRO A 264 -1.56 30.69 -24.52
C PRO A 264 -1.91 30.02 -25.85
N ILE A 265 -0.97 29.27 -26.44
CA ILE A 265 -1.21 28.52 -27.68
C ILE A 265 -2.28 27.44 -27.46
N TYR A 266 -2.19 26.71 -26.35
CA TYR A 266 -3.16 25.67 -25.99
C TYR A 266 -4.56 26.24 -25.79
N MET A 267 -4.70 27.32 -25.02
CA MET A 267 -5.99 27.96 -24.76
C MET A 267 -6.59 28.53 -26.06
N GLY A 268 -5.79 29.18 -26.90
CA GLY A 268 -6.22 29.62 -28.23
C GLY A 268 -6.75 28.47 -29.07
N ARG A 269 -5.99 27.37 -29.20
CA ARG A 269 -6.41 26.17 -29.94
C ARG A 269 -7.65 25.51 -29.35
N LYS A 270 -7.78 25.45 -28.02
CA LYS A 270 -8.93 24.82 -27.36
C LYS A 270 -10.23 25.57 -27.64
N VAL A 271 -10.20 26.90 -27.62
CA VAL A 271 -11.35 27.75 -27.96
C VAL A 271 -11.64 27.69 -29.47
N LEU A 272 -10.60 27.59 -30.32
CA LEU A 272 -10.70 27.39 -31.77
C LEU A 272 -11.14 25.98 -32.19
N ALA A 273 -10.91 24.94 -31.39
CA ALA A 273 -11.34 23.57 -31.68
C ALA A 273 -12.78 23.29 -31.17
N GLY A 274 -13.27 24.07 -30.20
CA GLY A 274 -14.59 23.89 -29.60
C GLY A 274 -14.54 22.80 -28.54
N GLY A 275 -14.36 23.21 -27.28
CA GLY A 275 -14.30 22.28 -26.16
C GLY A 275 -15.61 21.50 -25.90
N PRO A 276 -15.56 20.42 -25.11
CA PRO A 276 -16.74 19.64 -24.76
C PRO A 276 -17.71 20.54 -23.96
N GLY A 277 -18.86 20.87 -24.54
CA GLY A 277 -19.90 21.71 -23.92
C GLY A 277 -20.03 23.15 -24.43
N SER A 278 -19.32 23.55 -25.50
CA SER A 278 -19.42 24.92 -26.03
C SER A 278 -20.70 25.15 -26.86
N ARG A 279 -21.53 26.14 -26.48
CA ARG A 279 -22.70 26.67 -27.22
C ARG A 279 -22.29 27.43 -28.50
N ARG A 280 -21.55 26.76 -29.38
CA ARG A 280 -20.92 27.33 -30.57
C ARG A 280 -21.92 27.77 -31.65
N SER A 281 -23.10 27.18 -31.67
CA SER A 281 -24.11 27.37 -32.71
C SER A 281 -24.89 28.69 -32.64
N SER A 282 -24.64 29.57 -31.66
CA SER A 282 -25.44 30.80 -31.43
C SER A 282 -24.67 32.12 -31.46
N LEU A 283 -23.33 32.09 -31.56
CA LEU A 283 -22.50 33.30 -31.49
C LEU A 283 -22.15 33.81 -32.89
N SER A 284 -22.22 35.13 -33.08
CA SER A 284 -21.80 35.76 -34.34
C SER A 284 -20.27 35.70 -34.52
N GLY A 285 -19.77 35.78 -35.75
CA GLY A 285 -18.32 35.71 -36.03
C GLY A 285 -17.49 36.72 -35.22
N CYS A 286 -18.04 37.91 -34.93
CA CYS A 286 -17.41 38.91 -34.07
C CYS A 286 -17.31 38.45 -32.61
N GLN A 287 -18.37 37.83 -32.07
CA GLN A 287 -18.38 37.31 -30.69
C GLN A 287 -17.41 36.13 -30.53
N GLN A 288 -17.23 35.31 -31.57
CA GLN A 288 -16.26 34.23 -31.57
C GLN A 288 -14.82 34.75 -31.58
N CYS A 289 -14.52 35.78 -32.39
CA CYS A 289 -13.22 36.45 -32.36
C CYS A 289 -12.93 37.08 -30.99
N LEU A 290 -13.91 37.76 -30.37
CA LEU A 290 -13.77 38.36 -29.05
C LEU A 290 -13.53 37.32 -27.94
N SER A 291 -14.19 36.15 -28.02
CA SER A 291 -13.97 35.06 -27.06
C SER A 291 -12.56 34.47 -27.15
N VAL A 292 -12.04 34.30 -28.37
CA VAL A 292 -10.67 33.79 -28.58
C VAL A 292 -9.64 34.80 -28.10
N THR A 293 -9.77 36.08 -28.47
CA THR A 293 -8.80 37.12 -28.06
C THR A 293 -8.81 37.34 -26.56
N SER A 294 -9.99 37.37 -25.92
CA SER A 294 -10.10 37.47 -24.46
C SER A 294 -9.44 36.28 -23.75
N SER A 295 -9.67 35.05 -24.22
CA SER A 295 -9.05 33.85 -23.64
C SER A 295 -7.53 33.84 -23.78
N VAL A 296 -6.99 34.28 -24.93
CA VAL A 296 -5.55 34.35 -25.16
C VAL A 296 -4.92 35.45 -24.30
N LEU A 297 -5.53 36.63 -24.24
CA LEU A 297 -5.07 37.72 -23.37
C LEU A 297 -5.03 37.29 -21.90
N LEU A 298 -6.10 36.67 -21.40
CA LEU A 298 -6.13 36.17 -20.02
C LEU A 298 -5.01 35.14 -19.77
N SER A 299 -4.78 34.23 -20.72
CA SER A 299 -3.72 33.23 -20.60
C SER A 299 -2.30 33.81 -20.61
N LEU A 300 -2.06 34.94 -21.27
CA LEU A 300 -0.79 35.66 -21.25
C LEU A 300 -0.50 36.30 -19.89
N PHE A 301 -1.52 36.63 -19.11
CA PHE A 301 -1.37 37.11 -17.73
C PHE A 301 -1.25 35.96 -16.72
N VAL A 302 -1.97 34.87 -16.94
CA VAL A 302 -1.98 33.73 -16.01
C VAL A 302 -0.73 32.86 -16.16
N SER A 303 -0.19 32.69 -17.37
CA SER A 303 0.97 31.81 -17.59
C SER A 303 2.23 32.24 -16.83
N PRO A 304 2.61 33.53 -16.75
CA PRO A 304 3.79 33.95 -15.98
C PRO A 304 3.60 33.77 -14.47
N ILE A 305 2.37 33.92 -13.96
CA ILE A 305 2.04 33.68 -12.55
C ILE A 305 2.22 32.20 -12.22
N ILE A 306 1.69 31.30 -13.06
CA ILE A 306 1.89 29.85 -12.92
C ILE A 306 3.38 29.52 -13.01
N THR A 307 4.10 30.06 -13.98
CA THR A 307 5.55 29.86 -14.11
C THR A 307 6.29 30.32 -12.84
N ALA A 308 5.99 31.51 -12.33
CA ALA A 308 6.61 32.03 -11.11
C ALA A 308 6.32 31.14 -9.90
N LEU A 309 5.10 30.62 -9.74
CA LEU A 309 4.77 29.69 -8.66
C LEU A 309 5.49 28.35 -8.82
N THR A 310 5.48 27.77 -10.02
CA THR A 310 6.11 26.47 -10.29
C THR A 310 7.62 26.51 -10.06
N VAL A 311 8.31 27.54 -10.56
CA VAL A 311 9.76 27.68 -10.37
C VAL A 311 10.07 28.18 -8.96
N GLY A 312 9.38 29.22 -8.51
CA GLY A 312 9.64 29.88 -7.23
C GLY A 312 9.34 29.02 -6.01
N VAL A 313 8.38 28.09 -6.08
CA VAL A 313 8.09 27.13 -5.00
C VAL A 313 8.73 25.78 -5.29
N GLY A 314 8.65 25.30 -6.53
CA GLY A 314 9.12 23.97 -6.90
C GLY A 314 10.64 23.80 -6.82
N VAL A 315 11.41 24.79 -7.28
CA VAL A 315 12.89 24.71 -7.22
C VAL A 315 13.38 24.68 -5.77
N PRO A 316 12.96 25.58 -4.86
CA PRO A 316 13.35 25.49 -3.46
C PRO A 316 12.90 24.19 -2.78
N LEU A 317 11.70 23.69 -3.07
CA LEU A 317 11.25 22.39 -2.52
C LEU A 317 12.14 21.22 -2.98
N MET A 318 12.51 21.19 -4.26
CA MET A 318 13.39 20.14 -4.78
C MET A 318 14.80 20.25 -4.22
N LEU A 319 15.34 21.48 -4.11
CA LEU A 319 16.66 21.71 -3.52
C LEU A 319 16.66 21.35 -2.02
N THR A 320 15.65 21.75 -1.26
CA THR A 320 15.53 21.38 0.16
C THR A 320 15.34 19.88 0.35
N TYR A 321 14.62 19.19 -0.53
CA TYR A 321 14.56 17.73 -0.52
C TYR A 321 15.94 17.10 -0.75
N VAL A 322 16.65 17.50 -1.82
CA VAL A 322 17.97 16.93 -2.14
C VAL A 322 18.99 17.26 -1.05
N TYR A 323 19.18 18.54 -0.74
CA TYR A 323 20.22 18.97 0.20
C TYR A 323 19.84 18.77 1.67
N GLY A 324 18.55 18.69 1.99
CA GLY A 324 18.10 18.32 3.33
C GLY A 324 18.11 16.80 3.49
N THR A 325 17.23 16.09 2.81
CA THR A 325 16.99 14.67 3.10
C THR A 325 18.10 13.75 2.62
N VAL A 326 18.67 14.00 1.44
CA VAL A 326 19.71 13.11 0.87
C VAL A 326 21.04 13.31 1.59
N VAL A 327 21.41 14.55 1.91
CA VAL A 327 22.65 14.86 2.66
C VAL A 327 22.54 14.40 4.11
N LEU A 328 21.42 14.66 4.81
CA LEU A 328 21.22 14.15 6.17
C LEU A 328 21.28 12.61 6.23
N SER A 329 20.89 11.93 5.15
CA SER A 329 21.04 10.48 5.05
C SER A 329 22.45 10.01 4.70
N LEU A 330 23.34 10.87 4.17
CA LEU A 330 24.77 10.56 4.03
C LEU A 330 25.49 10.67 5.38
N CYS A 331 25.00 11.54 6.26
CA CYS A 331 25.56 11.74 7.60
C CYS A 331 25.12 10.69 8.64
N ARG A 332 24.12 9.86 8.33
CA ARG A 332 23.59 8.78 9.19
C ARG A 332 24.09 7.42 8.71
#